data_AF-T2KPQ1-F1
#
_entry.id   AF-T2KPQ1-F1
#
_cell.length_a   1.000
_cell.length_b   1.000
_cell.length_c   1.000
_cell.angle_alpha   90.00
_cell.angle_beta   90.00
_cell.angle_gamma   90.00
#
_symmetry.space_group_name_H-M   'P 1'
#
loop_
_entity.id
_entity.type
_entity.pdbx_description
1 polymer ?
#
loop_
_entity_poly.entity_id
_entity_poly.type
_entity_poly.pdbx_seq_one_letter_code
_entity_poly.pdbx_strand_id
1 'polypeptide(L)'
;MKNFIALSLITLSFFASCKDSEKTPTIKDVNVEEHVVDTPNTNDLITDYTHKIVVLEELSSAGYVYLKVKENEKEYWMSIPRRPIEIGATYYYDDGMEMKDFNSKSLNRTFESVIFVEGIRDNVKGAPKVRKSHVQTGKPSVALIDKIPNGIRISELFEDPKAYANKKVIIKGEVVKVNNDVMQVNFVHLQDGTIGHGKYDLTITTKDDFKVGEVVTITGNVILNKDFGSGYVYDILVEKAVNVL
;
A
#
# COMPACT_ATOMS: atom_id res chain seq x y z
N MET A 1 -21.99 -58.44 9.44
CA MET A 1 -23.23 -59.03 9.98
C MET A 1 -23.74 -58.18 11.15
N LYS A 2 -24.74 -57.32 10.90
CA LYS A 2 -25.91 -57.05 11.77
C LYS A 2 -26.69 -55.85 11.21
N ASN A 3 -27.88 -56.14 10.70
CA ASN A 3 -28.93 -55.19 10.35
C ASN A 3 -29.50 -54.55 11.62
N PHE A 4 -30.11 -53.38 11.52
CA PHE A 4 -31.52 -53.20 11.95
C PHE A 4 -32.15 -51.95 11.33
N ILE A 5 -33.39 -52.16 10.88
CA ILE A 5 -34.34 -51.27 10.21
C ILE A 5 -35.19 -50.57 11.28
N ALA A 6 -35.58 -49.31 11.07
CA ALA A 6 -36.86 -48.79 11.55
C ALA A 6 -37.33 -47.56 10.75
N LEU A 7 -38.59 -47.61 10.36
CA LEU A 7 -39.36 -46.75 9.47
C LEU A 7 -40.54 -46.17 10.28
N SER A 8 -40.87 -44.88 10.18
CA SER A 8 -42.13 -44.25 10.66
C SER A 8 -42.16 -42.80 10.13
N LEU A 9 -42.95 -42.40 9.12
CA LEU A 9 -44.41 -42.29 8.86
C LEU A 9 -45.17 -41.15 9.60
N ILE A 10 -45.22 -39.99 8.92
CA ILE A 10 -46.36 -39.06 8.63
C ILE A 10 -47.41 -38.77 9.73
N THR A 11 -47.63 -37.49 10.03
CA THR A 11 -49.00 -36.90 10.12
C THR A 11 -49.01 -35.39 9.87
N LEU A 12 -49.90 -34.97 8.95
CA LEU A 12 -50.22 -33.62 8.50
C LEU A 12 -51.49 -33.15 9.22
N SER A 13 -51.59 -31.87 9.64
CA SER A 13 -52.86 -31.25 10.02
C SER A 13 -52.84 -29.74 9.80
N PHE A 14 -53.69 -29.30 8.87
CA PHE A 14 -54.05 -27.92 8.55
C PHE A 14 -55.20 -27.47 9.46
N PHE A 15 -55.19 -26.23 9.95
CA PHE A 15 -56.41 -25.44 10.16
C PHE A 15 -56.12 -23.95 9.94
N ALA A 16 -56.94 -23.34 9.08
CA ALA A 16 -57.01 -21.91 8.80
C ALA A 16 -58.21 -21.30 9.54
N SER A 17 -58.11 -20.05 10.02
CA SER A 17 -59.27 -19.14 10.13
C SER A 17 -58.84 -17.69 10.37
N CYS A 18 -59.34 -16.78 9.53
CA CYS A 18 -59.25 -15.31 9.64
C CYS A 18 -60.55 -14.75 10.24
N LYS A 19 -60.50 -13.61 10.97
CA LYS A 19 -61.43 -12.47 10.74
C LYS A 19 -61.05 -11.17 11.49
N ASP A 20 -61.16 -10.07 10.76
CA ASP A 20 -61.01 -8.64 11.10
C ASP A 20 -61.90 -8.09 12.23
N SER A 21 -61.45 -6.99 12.89
CA SER A 21 -62.17 -5.69 12.92
C SER A 21 -61.39 -4.55 13.64
N GLU A 22 -61.06 -3.53 12.84
CA GLU A 22 -60.99 -2.05 13.03
C GLU A 22 -60.64 -1.32 14.37
N LYS A 23 -59.74 -0.33 14.15
CA LYS A 23 -59.74 1.11 14.54
C LYS A 23 -58.89 1.61 15.73
N THR A 24 -57.86 2.34 15.29
CA THR A 24 -56.88 3.26 15.90
C THR A 24 -57.46 4.34 16.83
N PRO A 25 -56.69 4.79 17.84
CA PRO A 25 -56.16 6.15 17.76
C PRO A 25 -54.63 6.23 17.94
N THR A 26 -54.06 7.09 17.13
CA THR A 26 -52.67 7.47 16.95
C THR A 26 -52.15 8.25 18.16
N ILE A 27 -50.98 7.90 18.71
CA ILE A 27 -49.86 8.84 19.04
C ILE A 27 -48.53 8.05 19.01
N LYS A 28 -47.76 8.26 17.94
CA LYS A 28 -46.30 8.45 17.81
C LYS A 28 -45.43 8.23 19.07
N ASP A 29 -44.20 7.75 19.03
CA ASP A 29 -43.28 7.18 18.03
C ASP A 29 -42.09 6.73 18.90
N VAL A 30 -41.59 5.49 18.74
CA VAL A 30 -40.17 5.04 18.78
C VAL A 30 -40.25 3.51 18.66
N ASN A 31 -40.15 3.00 17.43
CA ASN A 31 -39.97 1.57 17.18
C ASN A 31 -38.51 1.33 16.75
N VAL A 32 -37.81 0.54 17.53
CA VAL A 32 -36.55 -0.10 17.16
C VAL A 32 -36.94 -1.50 16.70
N GLU A 33 -37.08 -1.71 15.40
CA GLU A 33 -37.05 -3.06 14.82
C GLU A 33 -36.33 -3.05 13.46
N GLU A 34 -35.29 -3.88 13.40
CA GLU A 34 -34.95 -4.79 12.32
C GLU A 34 -35.31 -4.36 10.89
N HIS A 35 -34.30 -3.81 10.20
CA HIS A 35 -34.26 -3.87 8.74
C HIS A 35 -33.26 -4.95 8.34
N VAL A 36 -33.81 -6.07 7.86
CA VAL A 36 -33.13 -7.04 7.01
C VAL A 36 -32.53 -6.23 5.86
N VAL A 37 -31.21 -6.07 5.87
CA VAL A 37 -30.46 -5.54 4.73
C VAL A 37 -29.86 -6.76 4.04
N ASP A 38 -30.38 -7.03 2.85
CA ASP A 38 -29.82 -7.96 1.89
C ASP A 38 -28.30 -7.86 1.89
N THR A 39 -27.67 -8.97 2.27
CA THR A 39 -26.24 -9.19 2.10
C THR A 39 -25.88 -8.86 0.65
N PRO A 40 -25.04 -7.86 0.35
CA PRO A 40 -24.51 -7.70 -0.98
C PRO A 40 -23.67 -8.96 -1.26
N ASN A 41 -24.08 -9.73 -2.26
CA ASN A 41 -23.30 -10.81 -2.83
C ASN A 41 -21.88 -10.27 -3.07
N THR A 42 -20.91 -10.74 -2.30
CA THR A 42 -19.50 -10.31 -2.30
C THR A 42 -18.71 -10.92 -3.46
N ASN A 43 -19.35 -10.99 -4.63
CA ASN A 43 -18.79 -11.54 -5.85
C ASN A 43 -18.40 -10.48 -6.89
N ASP A 44 -18.42 -9.20 -6.56
CA ASP A 44 -18.00 -8.17 -7.51
C ASP A 44 -17.26 -7.02 -6.84
N LEU A 45 -16.00 -7.26 -6.49
CA LEU A 45 -15.01 -6.19 -6.30
C LEU A 45 -13.73 -6.57 -7.07
N ILE A 46 -13.90 -7.03 -8.32
CA ILE A 46 -12.82 -6.93 -9.29
C ILE A 46 -12.75 -5.44 -9.63
N THR A 47 -11.83 -4.71 -9.00
CA THR A 47 -11.50 -3.39 -9.51
C THR A 47 -10.95 -3.56 -10.92
N ASP A 48 -11.40 -2.73 -11.87
CA ASP A 48 -11.03 -2.74 -13.31
C ASP A 48 -9.51 -2.51 -13.57
N TYR A 49 -8.70 -2.53 -12.51
CA TYR A 49 -7.27 -2.24 -12.45
C TYR A 49 -6.43 -3.42 -11.96
N THR A 50 -7.03 -4.60 -11.70
CA THR A 50 -6.25 -5.78 -11.28
C THR A 50 -5.73 -6.56 -12.48
N HIS A 51 -4.41 -6.58 -12.62
CA HIS A 51 -3.68 -7.37 -13.61
C HIS A 51 -3.64 -8.85 -13.22
N LYS A 52 -3.77 -9.74 -14.21
CA LYS A 52 -3.68 -11.20 -14.04
C LYS A 52 -2.55 -11.74 -14.89
N ILE A 53 -1.56 -12.33 -14.23
CA ILE A 53 -0.32 -12.81 -14.86
C ILE A 53 -0.11 -14.31 -14.63
N VAL A 54 0.56 -14.95 -15.59
CA VAL A 54 1.12 -16.30 -15.45
C VAL A 54 2.65 -16.20 -15.51
N VAL A 55 3.34 -16.78 -14.54
CA VAL A 55 4.82 -16.74 -14.51
C VAL A 55 5.40 -17.76 -15.50
N LEU A 56 6.29 -17.31 -16.37
CA LEU A 56 6.98 -18.13 -17.37
C LEU A 56 8.43 -18.42 -16.98
N GLU A 57 9.10 -17.45 -16.35
CA GLU A 57 10.51 -17.53 -15.98
C GLU A 57 10.76 -16.75 -14.68
N GLU A 58 11.72 -17.19 -13.88
CA GLU A 58 12.17 -16.51 -12.66
C GLU A 58 13.70 -16.31 -12.68
N LEU A 59 14.15 -15.10 -12.37
CA LEU A 59 15.55 -14.77 -12.08
C LEU A 59 15.65 -14.10 -10.69
N SER A 60 16.21 -14.79 -9.72
CA SER A 60 16.45 -14.28 -8.38
C SER A 60 17.72 -13.42 -8.32
N SER A 61 17.66 -12.19 -7.80
CA SER A 61 18.85 -11.34 -7.68
C SER A 61 18.70 -10.20 -6.67
N ALA A 62 19.71 -9.97 -5.83
CA ALA A 62 19.86 -8.79 -4.97
C ALA A 62 18.58 -8.33 -4.22
N GLY A 63 17.91 -9.23 -3.51
CA GLY A 63 16.70 -8.90 -2.74
C GLY A 63 15.41 -8.78 -3.57
N TYR A 64 15.51 -8.96 -4.88
CA TYR A 64 14.39 -8.99 -5.82
C TYR A 64 14.29 -10.34 -6.54
N VAL A 65 13.16 -10.53 -7.20
CA VAL A 65 12.90 -11.60 -8.14
C VAL A 65 12.35 -10.97 -9.42
N TYR A 66 13.00 -11.25 -10.54
CA TYR A 66 12.58 -10.81 -11.86
C TYR A 66 11.79 -11.92 -12.52
N LEU A 67 10.58 -11.62 -12.97
CA LEU A 67 9.66 -12.57 -13.53
C LEU A 67 9.41 -12.23 -15.00
N LYS A 68 9.59 -13.21 -15.88
CA LYS A 68 8.97 -13.12 -17.20
C LYS A 68 7.54 -13.62 -17.05
N VAL A 69 6.57 -12.79 -17.40
CA VAL A 69 5.16 -13.09 -17.18
C VAL A 69 4.36 -12.96 -18.46
N LYS A 70 3.26 -13.70 -18.54
CA LYS A 70 2.26 -13.59 -19.58
C LYS A 70 0.99 -12.99 -19.00
N GLU A 71 0.52 -11.92 -19.62
CA GLU A 71 -0.78 -11.32 -19.38
C GLU A 71 -1.54 -11.26 -20.69
N ASN A 72 -2.65 -11.99 -20.77
CA ASN A 72 -3.37 -12.21 -22.03
C ASN A 72 -2.43 -12.78 -23.11
N GLU A 73 -2.21 -12.05 -24.21
CA GLU A 73 -1.29 -12.44 -25.30
C GLU A 73 0.09 -11.76 -25.21
N LYS A 74 0.32 -10.91 -24.20
CA LYS A 74 1.56 -10.15 -24.05
C LYS A 74 2.49 -10.84 -23.06
N GLU A 75 3.78 -10.83 -23.37
CA GLU A 75 4.85 -11.21 -22.44
C GLU A 75 5.67 -9.99 -22.08
N TYR A 76 5.99 -9.83 -20.80
CA TYR A 76 6.88 -8.76 -20.33
C TYR A 76 7.66 -9.20 -19.10
N TRP A 77 8.70 -8.44 -18.79
CA TRP A 77 9.45 -8.60 -17.55
C TRP A 77 8.84 -7.73 -16.46
N MET A 78 8.78 -8.27 -15.25
CA MET A 78 8.49 -7.52 -14.04
C MET A 78 9.50 -7.86 -12.95
N SER A 79 9.62 -6.99 -11.94
CA SER A 79 10.46 -7.23 -10.77
C SER A 79 9.62 -7.04 -9.51
N ILE A 80 9.76 -7.96 -8.56
CA ILE A 80 9.07 -7.94 -7.26
C ILE A 80 10.06 -8.11 -6.12
N PRO A 81 9.73 -7.66 -4.89
CA PRO A 81 10.49 -8.03 -3.70
C PRO A 81 10.62 -9.55 -3.59
N ARG A 82 11.77 -10.03 -3.12
CA ARG A 82 12.07 -11.46 -3.03
C ARG A 82 11.03 -12.21 -2.19
N ARG A 83 10.35 -13.16 -2.84
CA ARG A 83 9.48 -14.17 -2.22
C ARG A 83 9.56 -15.48 -3.02
N PRO A 84 9.11 -16.61 -2.47
CA PRO A 84 8.91 -17.83 -3.25
C PRO A 84 7.92 -17.59 -4.40
N ILE A 85 8.24 -18.14 -5.57
CA ILE A 85 7.43 -18.07 -6.79
C ILE A 85 7.36 -19.46 -7.43
N GLU A 86 6.20 -19.79 -7.97
CA GLU A 86 5.97 -21.02 -8.71
C GLU A 86 5.84 -20.69 -10.20
N ILE A 87 6.71 -21.27 -11.02
CA ILE A 87 6.62 -21.14 -12.49
C ILE A 87 5.36 -21.84 -12.98
N GLY A 88 4.61 -21.18 -13.87
CA GLY A 88 3.31 -21.63 -14.38
C GLY A 88 2.12 -21.22 -13.51
N ALA A 89 2.35 -20.73 -12.29
CA ALA A 89 1.28 -20.24 -11.43
C ALA A 89 0.72 -18.90 -11.89
N THR A 90 -0.53 -18.64 -11.52
CA THR A 90 -1.23 -17.38 -11.76
C THR A 90 -1.12 -16.48 -10.53
N TYR A 91 -0.79 -15.22 -10.75
CA TYR A 91 -0.78 -14.18 -9.71
C TYR A 91 -1.48 -12.91 -10.18
N TYR A 92 -1.69 -12.00 -9.23
CA TYR A 92 -2.40 -10.74 -9.44
C TYR A 92 -1.63 -9.55 -8.85
N TYR A 93 -1.65 -8.42 -9.53
CA TYR A 93 -1.12 -7.15 -9.02
C TYR A 93 -2.00 -5.97 -9.47
N ASP A 94 -1.91 -4.84 -8.79
CA ASP A 94 -2.80 -3.68 -9.06
C ASP A 94 -2.07 -2.53 -9.76
N ASP A 95 -0.78 -2.31 -9.48
CA ASP A 95 -0.01 -1.21 -10.05
C ASP A 95 1.48 -1.57 -10.18
N GLY A 96 2.19 -0.87 -11.05
CA GLY A 96 3.60 -1.07 -11.33
C GLY A 96 4.24 0.08 -12.09
N MET A 97 5.53 0.31 -11.85
CA MET A 97 6.31 1.32 -12.54
C MET A 97 7.10 0.70 -13.69
N GLU A 98 6.78 1.07 -14.93
CA GLU A 98 7.57 0.67 -16.09
C GLU A 98 8.92 1.40 -16.10
N MET A 99 9.99 0.62 -16.23
CA MET A 99 11.36 1.11 -16.38
C MET A 99 11.92 0.61 -17.70
N LYS A 100 12.28 1.54 -18.58
CA LYS A 100 12.93 1.24 -19.86
C LYS A 100 14.45 1.26 -19.73
N ASP A 101 15.10 0.44 -20.55
CA ASP A 101 16.56 0.32 -20.61
C ASP A 101 17.21 0.06 -19.24
N PHE A 102 16.54 -0.73 -18.40
CA PHE A 102 16.97 -0.99 -17.04
C PHE A 102 18.18 -1.94 -17.01
N ASN A 103 19.33 -1.45 -16.54
CA ASN A 103 20.52 -2.26 -16.33
C ASN A 103 20.54 -2.85 -14.91
N SER A 104 20.33 -4.17 -14.81
CA SER A 104 20.51 -4.93 -13.58
C SER A 104 21.98 -5.33 -13.44
N LYS A 105 22.71 -4.62 -12.57
CA LYS A 105 24.11 -4.94 -12.25
C LYS A 105 24.26 -6.37 -11.68
N SER A 106 23.32 -6.78 -10.84
CA SER A 106 23.37 -8.06 -10.14
C SER A 106 23.04 -9.27 -11.03
N LEU A 107 22.29 -9.06 -12.11
CA LEU A 107 22.08 -10.07 -13.16
C LEU A 107 23.05 -9.93 -14.33
N ASN A 108 23.90 -8.90 -14.33
CA ASN A 108 24.73 -8.50 -15.48
C ASN A 108 23.91 -8.47 -16.78
N ARG A 109 22.71 -7.87 -16.73
CA ARG A 109 21.71 -7.89 -17.81
C ARG A 109 21.02 -6.54 -17.93
N THR A 110 20.75 -6.13 -19.16
CA THR A 110 19.86 -5.00 -19.46
C THR A 110 18.49 -5.53 -19.92
N PHE A 111 17.42 -4.95 -19.37
CA PHE A 111 16.05 -5.17 -19.78
C PHE A 111 15.60 -3.98 -20.62
N GLU A 112 15.05 -4.23 -21.82
CA GLU A 112 14.46 -3.17 -22.65
C GLU A 112 13.29 -2.48 -21.93
N SER A 113 12.45 -3.27 -21.25
CA SER A 113 11.43 -2.80 -20.33
C SER A 113 11.25 -3.81 -19.19
N VAL A 114 11.04 -3.31 -17.98
CA VAL A 114 10.68 -4.10 -16.81
C VAL A 114 9.70 -3.31 -15.94
N ILE A 115 8.62 -3.96 -15.50
CA ILE A 115 7.65 -3.36 -14.60
C ILE A 115 8.04 -3.67 -13.16
N PHE A 116 8.42 -2.65 -12.40
CA PHE A 116 8.65 -2.80 -10.96
C PHE A 116 7.32 -2.79 -10.23
N VAL A 117 7.02 -3.90 -9.56
CA VAL A 117 5.77 -4.11 -8.84
C VAL A 117 6.08 -4.41 -7.38
N GLU A 118 5.27 -3.86 -6.50
CA GLU A 118 5.49 -3.86 -5.05
C GLU A 118 5.17 -5.20 -4.37
N GLY A 119 4.43 -6.05 -5.08
CA GLY A 119 4.09 -7.40 -4.69
C GLY A 119 3.03 -8.00 -5.59
N ILE A 120 2.94 -9.33 -5.58
CA ILE A 120 1.91 -10.09 -6.29
C ILE A 120 1.12 -10.93 -5.29
N ARG A 121 -0.15 -11.19 -5.61
CA ARG A 121 -1.10 -11.96 -4.79
C ARG A 121 -1.45 -13.29 -5.46
N ASP A 122 -1.66 -14.32 -4.66
CA ASP A 122 -2.05 -15.65 -5.15
C ASP A 122 -3.56 -15.73 -5.49
N ASN A 123 -4.35 -14.74 -5.07
CA ASN A 123 -5.77 -14.64 -5.36
C ASN A 123 -6.22 -13.19 -5.61
N VAL A 124 -7.39 -13.04 -6.23
CA VAL A 124 -7.97 -11.74 -6.63
C VAL A 124 -8.41 -10.92 -5.41
N LYS A 125 -8.76 -11.56 -4.30
CA LYS A 125 -9.20 -10.85 -3.09
C LYS A 125 -7.98 -10.26 -2.41
N GLY A 126 -7.84 -8.93 -2.51
CA GLY A 126 -6.77 -8.19 -1.87
C GLY A 126 -6.60 -8.63 -0.41
N ALA A 127 -5.35 -8.95 -0.01
CA ALA A 127 -5.04 -9.09 1.41
C ALA A 127 -5.52 -7.81 2.12
N PRO A 128 -6.09 -7.90 3.34
CA PRO A 128 -6.40 -6.72 4.11
C PRO A 128 -5.16 -5.84 4.13
N LYS A 129 -5.26 -4.60 3.62
CA LYS A 129 -4.19 -3.62 3.71
C LYS A 129 -4.03 -3.29 5.20
N VAL A 130 -3.28 -4.11 5.93
CA VAL A 130 -2.79 -3.75 7.26
C VAL A 130 -1.83 -2.60 7.00
N ARG A 131 -2.32 -1.38 7.22
CA ARG A 131 -1.52 -0.16 7.11
C ARG A 131 -0.45 -0.24 8.21
N LYS A 132 0.77 -0.64 7.85
CA LYS A 132 1.93 -0.38 8.69
C LYS A 132 2.31 1.07 8.44
N SER A 133 1.59 1.99 9.07
CA SER A 133 1.96 3.40 9.03
C SER A 133 3.33 3.52 9.70
N HIS A 134 4.33 3.97 8.95
CA HIS A 134 5.70 4.17 9.44
C HIS A 134 5.78 5.50 10.22
N VAL A 135 4.91 5.68 11.23
CA VAL A 135 5.03 6.81 12.14
C VAL A 135 5.98 6.41 13.25
N GLN A 136 7.21 6.93 13.20
CA GLN A 136 8.06 6.94 14.39
C GLN A 136 7.40 7.89 15.40
N THR A 137 6.87 7.32 16.49
CA THR A 137 6.39 8.07 17.65
C THR A 137 7.52 8.10 18.68
N GLY A 138 7.88 9.29 19.15
CA GLY A 138 9.11 9.46 19.95
C GLY A 138 9.61 10.89 19.98
N LYS A 139 10.90 11.06 20.24
CA LYS A 139 11.61 12.33 20.19
C LYS A 139 12.64 12.30 19.06
N PRO A 140 12.95 13.45 18.43
CA PRO A 140 14.07 13.57 17.51
C PRO A 140 15.36 13.05 18.15
N SER A 141 16.19 12.37 17.36
CA SER A 141 17.53 11.92 17.77
C SER A 141 18.62 12.94 17.48
N VAL A 142 18.26 14.07 16.87
CA VAL A 142 19.18 15.13 16.44
C VAL A 142 18.91 16.41 17.21
N ALA A 143 19.92 17.28 17.29
CA ALA A 143 19.75 18.62 17.84
C ALA A 143 18.87 19.50 16.94
N LEU A 144 18.40 20.64 17.46
CA LEU A 144 17.67 21.62 16.65
C LEU A 144 18.59 22.16 15.54
N ILE A 145 18.15 22.01 14.29
CA ILE A 145 18.85 22.54 13.11
C ILE A 145 18.19 23.85 12.69
N ASP A 146 19.03 24.83 12.34
CA ASP A 146 18.57 26.11 11.85
C ASP A 146 17.81 25.97 10.52
N LYS A 147 16.68 26.67 10.45
CA LYS A 147 15.87 26.75 9.23
C LYS A 147 16.69 27.43 8.12
N ILE A 148 16.71 26.82 6.94
CA ILE A 148 17.35 27.41 5.76
C ILE A 148 16.49 28.55 5.18
N PRO A 149 17.08 29.66 4.68
CA PRO A 149 16.32 30.70 3.98
C PRO A 149 15.49 30.14 2.84
N ASN A 150 14.24 30.60 2.70
CA ASN A 150 13.27 30.13 1.71
C ASN A 150 12.90 28.64 1.80
N GLY A 151 13.34 27.94 2.86
CA GLY A 151 12.92 26.57 3.16
C GLY A 151 11.78 26.51 4.18
N ILE A 152 11.37 25.28 4.46
CA ILE A 152 10.39 24.96 5.51
C ILE A 152 11.04 24.07 6.57
N ARG A 153 10.41 24.00 7.74
CA ARG A 153 10.77 23.01 8.77
C ARG A 153 10.03 21.70 8.54
N ILE A 154 10.58 20.63 9.10
CA ILE A 154 9.90 19.33 9.11
C ILE A 154 8.60 19.41 9.92
N SER A 155 8.60 20.12 11.06
CA SER A 155 7.38 20.35 11.84
C SER A 155 6.29 21.07 11.04
N GLU A 156 6.65 22.11 10.28
CA GLU A 156 5.71 22.87 9.43
C GLU A 156 5.03 21.94 8.40
N LEU A 157 5.81 21.06 7.77
CA LEU A 157 5.28 20.05 6.84
C LEU A 157 4.32 19.07 7.52
N PHE A 158 4.64 18.62 8.74
CA PHE A 158 3.76 17.72 9.48
C PHE A 158 2.52 18.42 10.04
N GLU A 159 2.59 19.71 10.36
CA GLU A 159 1.48 20.51 10.88
C GLU A 159 0.38 20.76 9.84
N ASP A 160 0.77 21.07 8.59
CA ASP A 160 -0.15 21.26 7.47
C ASP A 160 0.33 20.55 6.19
N PRO A 161 0.24 19.21 6.11
CA PRO A 161 0.70 18.46 4.95
C PRO A 161 -0.01 18.87 3.65
N LYS A 162 -1.29 19.26 3.77
CA LYS A 162 -2.14 19.62 2.63
C LYS A 162 -1.67 20.91 1.96
N ALA A 163 -1.14 21.88 2.72
CA ALA A 163 -0.56 23.09 2.16
C ALA A 163 0.66 22.81 1.26
N TYR A 164 1.32 21.66 1.41
CA TYR A 164 2.51 21.30 0.64
C TYR A 164 2.25 20.23 -0.43
N ALA A 165 1.07 19.61 -0.49
CA ALA A 165 0.77 18.55 -1.43
C ALA A 165 1.15 18.93 -2.88
N ASN A 166 1.96 18.09 -3.53
CA ASN A 166 2.50 18.25 -4.88
C ASN A 166 3.36 19.51 -5.09
N LYS A 167 3.77 20.20 -4.02
CA LYS A 167 4.69 21.34 -4.09
C LYS A 167 6.13 20.89 -3.93
N LYS A 168 7.02 21.62 -4.59
CA LYS A 168 8.45 21.52 -4.35
C LYS A 168 8.80 22.29 -3.07
N VAL A 169 9.55 21.64 -2.18
CA VAL A 169 10.01 22.21 -0.90
C VAL A 169 11.53 22.22 -0.83
N ILE A 170 12.07 23.05 0.08
CA ILE A 170 13.49 23.06 0.45
C ILE A 170 13.55 22.81 1.96
N ILE A 171 14.31 21.80 2.38
CA ILE A 171 14.40 21.38 3.78
C ILE A 171 15.87 21.17 4.12
N LYS A 172 16.28 21.65 5.28
CA LYS A 172 17.60 21.35 5.85
C LYS A 172 17.42 20.42 7.05
N GLY A 173 18.21 19.36 7.10
CA GLY A 173 18.14 18.38 8.17
C GLY A 173 19.36 17.46 8.22
N GLU A 174 19.43 16.64 9.24
CA GLU A 174 20.45 15.60 9.43
C GLU A 174 19.90 14.24 9.00
N VAL A 175 20.72 13.49 8.26
CA VAL A 175 20.42 12.14 7.80
C VAL A 175 20.57 11.15 8.95
N VAL A 176 19.48 10.52 9.37
CA VAL A 176 19.49 9.59 10.51
C VAL A 176 19.45 8.11 10.10
N LYS A 177 19.01 7.82 8.87
CA LYS A 177 18.98 6.45 8.32
C LYS A 177 18.93 6.50 6.80
N VAL A 178 19.63 5.55 6.17
CA VAL A 178 19.69 5.39 4.72
C VAL A 178 19.46 3.92 4.37
N ASN A 179 18.51 3.66 3.48
CA ASN A 179 18.28 2.37 2.85
C ASN A 179 18.46 2.55 1.33
N ASN A 180 19.59 2.09 0.80
CA ASN A 180 19.92 2.26 -0.61
C ASN A 180 19.30 1.20 -1.51
N ASP A 181 19.13 1.54 -2.79
CA ASP A 181 18.75 0.64 -3.87
C ASP A 181 17.40 -0.08 -3.68
N VAL A 182 16.47 0.51 -2.92
CA VAL A 182 15.10 0.00 -2.79
C VAL A 182 14.28 0.57 -3.94
N MET A 183 13.89 -0.29 -4.88
CA MET A 183 13.15 0.10 -6.09
C MET A 183 13.89 1.18 -6.91
N GLN A 184 15.22 1.07 -6.99
CA GLN A 184 16.12 2.00 -7.70
C GLN A 184 16.17 3.43 -7.13
N VAL A 185 15.71 3.62 -5.90
CA VAL A 185 15.88 4.86 -5.16
C VAL A 185 16.41 4.57 -3.77
N ASN A 186 17.06 5.56 -3.19
CA ASN A 186 17.49 5.54 -1.80
C ASN A 186 16.36 6.11 -0.95
N PHE A 187 15.97 5.39 0.10
CA PHE A 187 15.06 5.88 1.12
C PHE A 187 15.89 6.45 2.26
N VAL A 188 15.73 7.74 2.50
CA VAL A 188 16.52 8.48 3.49
C VAL A 188 15.57 9.06 4.53
N HIS A 189 15.91 8.87 5.80
CA HIS A 189 15.22 9.51 6.92
C HIS A 189 15.97 10.76 7.31
N LEU A 190 15.25 11.88 7.39
CA LEU A 190 15.77 13.21 7.67
C LEU A 190 15.08 13.78 8.91
N GLN A 191 15.84 14.40 9.81
CA GLN A 191 15.34 15.08 11.00
C GLN A 191 15.97 16.48 11.13
N ASP A 192 15.23 17.46 11.67
CA ASP A 192 15.73 18.83 11.93
C ASP A 192 15.61 19.24 13.40
N GLY A 193 15.27 18.29 14.28
CA GLY A 193 15.04 18.50 15.71
C GLY A 193 13.66 19.07 16.06
N THR A 194 12.79 19.31 15.08
CA THR A 194 11.44 19.85 15.29
C THR A 194 10.37 18.75 15.27
N ILE A 195 9.20 19.02 15.87
CA ILE A 195 8.09 18.07 15.98
C ILE A 195 6.80 18.77 15.53
N GLY A 196 6.07 18.18 14.58
CA GLY A 196 4.74 18.63 14.15
C GLY A 196 3.72 17.50 14.31
N HIS A 197 2.60 17.74 15.00
CA HIS A 197 1.59 16.71 15.35
C HIS A 197 2.18 15.40 15.90
N GLY A 198 3.25 15.50 16.70
CA GLY A 198 3.93 14.34 17.29
C GLY A 198 4.83 13.54 16.32
N LYS A 199 4.99 14.02 15.08
CA LYS A 199 5.85 13.44 14.03
C LYS A 199 7.07 14.33 13.80
N TYR A 200 8.22 13.72 13.51
CA TYR A 200 9.50 14.43 13.38
C TYR A 200 10.47 13.80 12.37
N ASP A 201 10.21 12.57 11.96
CA ASP A 201 11.08 11.83 11.04
C ASP A 201 10.47 11.87 9.64
N LEU A 202 11.11 12.61 8.75
CA LEU A 202 10.69 12.76 7.36
C LEU A 202 11.41 11.73 6.49
N THR A 203 10.64 10.88 5.80
CA THR A 203 11.20 10.02 4.75
C THR A 203 11.25 10.77 3.42
N ILE A 204 12.38 10.65 2.71
CA ILE A 204 12.57 11.15 1.35
C ILE A 204 13.02 10.00 0.44
N THR A 205 12.70 10.08 -0.85
CA THR A 205 13.30 9.21 -1.88
C THR A 205 14.18 10.01 -2.83
N THR A 206 15.35 9.47 -3.17
CA THR A 206 16.39 10.17 -3.93
C THR A 206 17.21 9.20 -4.80
N LYS A 207 17.93 9.74 -5.79
CA LYS A 207 18.98 9.03 -6.52
C LYS A 207 20.38 9.42 -6.05
N ASP A 208 20.49 10.40 -5.17
CA ASP A 208 21.76 10.88 -4.63
C ASP A 208 22.19 9.96 -3.47
N ASP A 209 23.50 9.91 -3.24
CA ASP A 209 24.09 9.17 -2.13
C ASP A 209 24.15 10.07 -0.89
N PHE A 210 23.58 9.59 0.22
CA PHE A 210 23.63 10.23 1.52
C PHE A 210 24.35 9.34 2.55
N LYS A 211 24.96 9.96 3.56
CA LYS A 211 25.64 9.33 4.68
C LYS A 211 24.94 9.68 5.99
N VAL A 212 24.73 8.68 6.84
CA VAL A 212 24.18 8.91 8.19
C VAL A 212 25.08 9.87 8.98
N GLY A 213 24.47 10.85 9.65
CA GLY A 213 25.10 11.88 10.45
C GLY A 213 25.45 13.17 9.70
N GLU A 214 25.22 13.25 8.39
CA GLU A 214 25.47 14.49 7.65
C GLU A 214 24.27 15.45 7.69
N VAL A 215 24.55 16.75 7.80
CA VAL A 215 23.56 17.81 7.69
C VAL A 215 23.52 18.32 6.26
N VAL A 216 22.37 18.17 5.61
CA VAL A 216 22.18 18.44 4.17
C VAL A 216 21.02 19.38 3.95
N THR A 217 21.02 20.04 2.78
CA THR A 217 19.88 20.79 2.28
C THR A 217 19.35 20.10 1.04
N ILE A 218 18.10 19.66 1.09
CA ILE A 218 17.46 18.96 -0.04
C ILE A 218 16.36 19.81 -0.67
N THR A 219 16.07 19.53 -1.93
CA THR A 219 14.82 19.94 -2.57
C THR A 219 14.12 18.74 -3.20
N GLY A 220 12.79 18.67 -3.10
CA GLY A 220 11.99 17.59 -3.67
C GLY A 220 10.50 17.88 -3.63
N ASN A 221 9.67 16.96 -4.13
CA ASN A 221 8.21 17.16 -4.23
C ASN A 221 7.48 16.42 -3.09
N VAL A 222 6.61 17.11 -2.38
CA VAL A 222 5.80 16.48 -1.32
C VAL A 222 4.66 15.67 -1.93
N ILE A 223 4.59 14.39 -1.57
CA ILE A 223 3.55 13.45 -1.96
C ILE A 223 2.84 12.97 -0.68
N LEU A 224 1.51 12.95 -0.71
CA LEU A 224 0.70 12.49 0.41
C LEU A 224 0.10 11.11 0.11
N ASN A 225 -0.05 10.29 1.15
CA ASN A 225 -0.65 8.96 1.09
C ASN A 225 -0.03 8.08 -0.01
N LYS A 226 1.30 8.14 -0.16
CA LYS A 226 2.01 7.29 -1.10
C LYS A 226 1.92 5.85 -0.61
N ASP A 227 1.23 5.01 -1.39
CA ASP A 227 1.18 3.58 -1.17
C ASP A 227 2.27 2.94 -2.03
N PHE A 228 3.25 2.30 -1.37
CA PHE A 228 4.23 1.44 -2.01
C PHE A 228 3.86 -0.05 -1.91
N GLY A 229 2.58 -0.36 -1.68
CA GLY A 229 2.08 -1.73 -1.72
C GLY A 229 2.57 -2.56 -0.52
N SER A 230 2.10 -3.80 -0.42
CA SER A 230 2.54 -4.74 0.65
C SER A 230 2.42 -4.20 2.10
N GLY A 231 1.60 -3.17 2.32
CA GLY A 231 1.41 -2.50 3.62
C GLY A 231 2.32 -1.30 3.90
N TYR A 232 3.20 -0.91 2.97
CA TYR A 232 4.11 0.24 3.07
C TYR A 232 3.44 1.52 2.58
N VAL A 233 2.69 2.17 3.48
CA VAL A 233 2.01 3.43 3.18
C VAL A 233 2.68 4.57 3.94
N TYR A 234 3.05 5.62 3.22
CA TYR A 234 3.64 6.85 3.75
C TYR A 234 2.59 7.96 3.68
N ASP A 235 2.17 8.45 4.85
CA ASP A 235 1.24 9.59 4.94
C ASP A 235 1.82 10.83 4.25
N ILE A 236 3.14 11.03 4.38
CA ILE A 236 3.93 12.11 3.78
C ILE A 236 5.26 11.54 3.31
N LEU A 237 5.65 11.88 2.09
CA LEU A 237 6.93 11.54 1.48
C LEU A 237 7.45 12.73 0.67
N VAL A 238 8.76 12.96 0.63
CA VAL A 238 9.36 13.86 -0.37
C VAL A 238 10.04 13.03 -1.47
N GLU A 239 9.46 13.02 -2.66
CA GLU A 239 9.99 12.27 -3.81
C GLU A 239 10.97 13.10 -4.65
N LYS A 240 11.90 12.38 -5.30
CA LYS A 240 12.91 12.94 -6.20
C LYS A 240 13.74 14.04 -5.52
N ALA A 241 14.08 13.80 -4.26
CA ALA A 241 14.90 14.72 -3.50
C ALA A 241 16.30 14.79 -4.11
N VAL A 242 16.88 15.98 -4.17
CA VAL A 242 18.23 16.25 -4.66
C VAL A 242 18.97 17.05 -3.61
N ASN A 243 20.23 16.71 -3.33
CA ASN A 243 21.07 17.53 -2.47
C ASN A 243 21.46 18.82 -3.22
N VAL A 244 21.20 19.97 -2.61
CA VAL A 244 21.45 21.28 -3.24
C VAL A 244 22.62 22.03 -2.61
N LEU A 245 23.18 21.56 -1.49
CA LEU A 245 24.33 22.16 -0.80
C LEU A 245 25.20 21.10 -0.09
#